data_AF-A0A935SN56-F1
#
_entry.id   AF-A0A935SN56-F1
#
_cell.length_a   1.000
_cell.length_b   1.000
_cell.length_c   1.000
_cell.angle_alpha   90.00
_cell.angle_beta   90.00
_cell.angle_gamma   90.00
#
_symmetry.space_group_name_H-M   'P 1'
#
loop_
_entity.id
_entity.type
_entity.pdbx_description
1 polymer ?
#
loop_
_entity_poly.entity_id
_entity_poly.type
_entity_poly.pdbx_seq_one_letter_code
_entity_poly.pdbx_strand_id
1 'polypeptide(L)'
;MTGIFSYFLSEDTLVTGLQYKWYKIKDYQPQYLQKLILVEDKISLTKIDTNFIIIKIPRSDFQAKHIVDSLVESNKEVLGKIPNLIIDIRNNTGGTWAVYKSLFPYIYTNPMVGGEQMRKCSNDFIEKQKEAVKLDKKIQLCINFYRKMRQH
;
A
#
# COMPACT_ATOMS: atom_id res chain seq x y z
N MET A 1 -24.08 7.95 -8.92
CA MET A 1 -23.77 6.57 -8.48
C MET A 1 -23.19 5.82 -9.67
N THR A 2 -21.89 5.92 -9.90
CA THR A 2 -21.21 5.17 -10.98
C THR A 2 -20.81 3.81 -10.43
N GLY A 3 -21.54 2.77 -10.82
CA GLY A 3 -21.27 1.41 -10.38
C GLY A 3 -19.87 0.95 -10.79
N ILE A 4 -19.02 0.69 -9.81
CA ILE A 4 -17.73 0.03 -10.01
C ILE A 4 -18.03 -1.45 -10.13
N PHE A 5 -18.33 -1.91 -11.35
CA PHE A 5 -18.61 -3.33 -11.58
C PHE A 5 -17.31 -4.11 -11.78
N SER A 6 -17.26 -5.30 -11.18
CA SER A 6 -16.25 -6.30 -11.50
C SER A 6 -16.81 -7.22 -12.59
N TYR A 7 -16.01 -7.52 -13.62
CA TYR A 7 -16.43 -8.37 -14.74
C TYR A 7 -15.24 -9.15 -15.29
N PHE A 8 -15.50 -10.35 -15.83
CA PHE A 8 -14.49 -11.11 -16.54
C PHE A 8 -14.29 -10.52 -17.94
N LEU A 9 -13.08 -10.07 -18.26
CA LEU A 9 -12.68 -9.63 -19.59
C LEU A 9 -12.39 -10.83 -20.51
N SER A 10 -11.94 -11.95 -19.92
CA SER A 10 -11.77 -13.25 -20.56
C SER A 10 -11.82 -14.36 -19.51
N GLU A 11 -11.77 -15.62 -19.94
CA GLU A 11 -11.65 -16.81 -19.06
C GLU A 11 -10.51 -16.69 -18.04
N ASP A 12 -9.43 -16.00 -18.41
CA ASP A 12 -8.23 -15.86 -17.58
C ASP A 12 -8.07 -14.47 -16.96
N THR A 13 -9.01 -13.53 -17.18
CA THR A 13 -8.84 -12.14 -16.72
C THR A 13 -10.10 -11.60 -16.07
N LEU A 14 -10.02 -11.30 -14.77
CA LEU A 14 -11.04 -10.55 -14.03
C LEU A 14 -10.62 -9.08 -13.92
N VAL A 15 -11.51 -8.18 -14.31
CA VAL A 15 -11.36 -6.73 -14.13
C VAL A 15 -12.18 -6.32 -12.92
N THR A 16 -11.56 -5.63 -11.95
CA THR A 16 -12.26 -5.09 -10.78
C THR A 16 -12.09 -3.57 -10.75
N GLY A 17 -13.13 -2.84 -11.11
CA GLY A 17 -13.09 -1.37 -11.21
C GLY A 17 -12.21 -0.85 -12.35
N LEU A 18 -11.76 0.41 -12.26
CA LEU A 18 -11.10 1.10 -13.37
C LEU A 18 -9.63 0.70 -13.60
N GLN A 19 -8.97 0.12 -12.60
CA GLN A 19 -7.50 0.00 -12.60
C GLN A 19 -6.95 -1.39 -12.33
N TYR A 20 -7.77 -2.32 -11.84
CA TYR A 20 -7.28 -3.61 -11.39
C TYR A 20 -7.66 -4.71 -12.38
N LYS A 21 -6.64 -5.48 -12.78
CA LYS A 21 -6.77 -6.69 -13.60
C LYS A 21 -6.12 -7.84 -12.87
N TRP A 22 -6.86 -8.90 -12.69
CA TRP A 22 -6.43 -10.14 -12.06
C TRP A 22 -6.30 -11.19 -13.15
N TYR A 23 -5.12 -11.80 -13.25
CA TYR A 23 -4.87 -12.86 -14.22
C TYR A 23 -4.93 -14.20 -13.51
N LYS A 24 -5.63 -15.17 -14.11
CA LYS A 24 -5.60 -16.55 -13.66
C LYS A 24 -4.18 -17.08 -13.78
N ILE A 25 -3.66 -17.66 -12.70
CA ILE A 25 -2.34 -18.29 -12.70
C ILE A 25 -2.40 -19.51 -13.63
N LYS A 26 -1.61 -19.48 -14.70
CA LYS A 26 -1.43 -20.64 -15.58
C LYS A 26 -0.69 -21.72 -14.81
N ASP A 27 -1.10 -22.97 -14.97
CA ASP A 27 -0.53 -24.13 -14.29
C ASP A 27 -0.66 -24.10 -12.76
N TYR A 28 -1.72 -23.45 -12.26
CA TYR A 28 -2.07 -23.47 -10.84
C TYR A 28 -2.09 -24.91 -10.30
N GLN A 29 -1.28 -25.15 -9.28
CA GLN A 29 -1.28 -26.39 -8.54
C GLN A 29 -1.94 -26.16 -7.17
N PRO A 30 -2.79 -27.08 -6.69
CA PRO A 30 -3.41 -26.99 -5.37
C PRO A 30 -2.43 -26.70 -4.22
N GLN A 31 -1.18 -27.18 -4.33
CA GLN A 31 -0.13 -26.90 -3.34
C GLN A 31 0.28 -25.41 -3.24
N TYR A 32 -0.05 -24.57 -4.22
CA TYR A 32 0.22 -23.12 -4.18
C TYR A 32 -0.75 -22.37 -3.27
N LEU A 33 -1.96 -22.88 -3.06
CA LEU A 33 -2.76 -22.48 -1.91
C LEU A 33 -2.12 -23.11 -0.68
N GLN A 34 -1.07 -22.46 -0.17
CA GLN A 34 -0.63 -22.75 1.19
C GLN A 34 -1.87 -22.64 2.08
N LYS A 35 -2.08 -23.66 2.92
CA LYS A 35 -3.15 -23.70 3.91
C LYS A 35 -3.19 -22.33 4.59
N LEU A 36 -4.33 -21.64 4.53
CA LEU A 36 -4.53 -20.37 5.23
C LEU A 36 -4.13 -20.61 6.70
N ILE A 37 -2.95 -20.12 7.06
CA ILE A 37 -2.52 -20.12 8.45
C ILE A 37 -3.47 -19.14 9.12
N LEU A 38 -4.26 -19.61 10.08
CA LEU A 38 -5.00 -18.71 10.96
C LEU A 38 -3.95 -17.99 11.79
N VAL A 39 -3.56 -16.80 11.33
CA VAL A 39 -2.64 -15.93 12.04
C VAL A 39 -3.45 -15.16 13.05
N GLU A 40 -2.90 -15.02 14.25
CA GLU A 40 -3.49 -14.15 15.28
C GLU A 40 -3.50 -12.70 14.77
N ASP A 41 -4.69 -12.20 14.42
CA ASP A 41 -4.92 -10.80 13.99
C ASP A 41 -5.02 -9.87 15.21
N LYS A 42 -3.94 -9.85 16.00
CA LYS A 42 -3.84 -9.00 17.19
C LYS A 42 -2.68 -8.03 17.07
N ILE A 43 -3.03 -6.75 17.11
CA ILE A 43 -2.05 -5.67 17.25
C ILE A 43 -1.64 -5.60 18.72
N SER A 44 -0.35 -5.62 18.99
CA SER A 44 0.18 -5.62 20.35
C SER A 44 1.56 -4.98 20.40
N LEU A 45 1.88 -4.41 21.55
CA LEU A 45 3.21 -3.89 21.86
C LEU A 45 3.71 -4.56 23.14
N THR A 46 4.90 -5.15 23.11
CA THR A 46 5.40 -5.98 24.20
C THR A 46 6.90 -5.73 24.38
N LYS A 47 7.30 -5.38 25.59
CA LYS A 47 8.70 -5.30 25.98
C LYS A 47 9.24 -6.72 26.16
N ILE A 48 10.28 -7.08 25.42
CA ILE A 48 10.92 -8.39 25.51
C ILE A 48 11.91 -8.37 26.68
N ASP A 49 12.78 -7.37 26.71
CA ASP A 49 13.78 -7.17 27.75
C ASP A 49 14.21 -5.69 27.84
N THR A 50 15.37 -5.39 28.45
CA THR A 50 15.90 -4.02 28.56
C THR A 50 16.35 -3.43 27.22
N ASN A 51 16.60 -4.27 26.22
CA ASN A 51 17.17 -3.89 24.93
C ASN A 51 16.14 -3.90 23.80
N PHE A 52 15.08 -4.70 23.89
CA PHE A 52 14.13 -4.93 22.80
C PHE A 52 12.67 -4.73 23.20
N ILE A 53 11.94 -4.05 22.33
CA ILE A 53 10.48 -3.99 22.33
C ILE A 53 9.98 -4.39 20.95
N ILE A 54 8.86 -5.10 20.90
CA ILE A 54 8.24 -5.53 19.65
C ILE A 54 6.84 -4.94 19.54
N ILE A 55 6.53 -4.38 18.36
CA ILE A 55 5.15 -4.07 17.96
C ILE A 55 4.75 -5.03 16.83
N LYS A 56 3.65 -5.75 17.02
CA LYS A 56 3.06 -6.64 16.01
C LYS A 56 1.93 -5.93 15.31
N ILE A 57 1.97 -5.90 13.98
CA ILE A 57 0.99 -5.23 13.12
C ILE A 57 0.59 -6.21 12.00
N PRO A 58 -0.35 -7.14 12.27
CA PRO A 58 -0.80 -8.13 11.29
C PRO A 58 -1.73 -7.56 10.21
N ARG A 59 -2.22 -6.33 10.36
CA ARG A 59 -3.05 -5.63 9.37
C ARG A 59 -2.80 -4.12 9.39
N SER A 60 -3.04 -3.46 8.26
CA SER A 60 -2.84 -2.00 8.13
C SER A 60 -4.05 -1.27 7.58
N ASP A 61 -5.26 -1.61 8.00
CA ASP A 61 -6.44 -0.80 7.71
C ASP A 61 -6.58 0.43 8.63
N PHE A 62 -7.64 1.22 8.43
CA PHE A 62 -7.88 2.42 9.24
C PHE A 62 -8.19 2.12 10.72
N GLN A 63 -8.73 0.95 11.07
CA GLN A 63 -8.96 0.59 12.48
C GLN A 63 -7.64 0.28 13.16
N ALA A 64 -6.74 -0.42 12.48
CA ALA A 64 -5.39 -0.69 12.96
C ALA A 64 -4.64 0.59 13.34
N LYS A 65 -4.86 1.68 12.59
CA LYS A 65 -4.25 2.98 12.85
C LYS A 65 -4.54 3.46 14.28
N HIS A 66 -5.80 3.44 14.70
CA HIS A 66 -6.19 3.91 16.02
C HIS A 66 -5.54 3.09 17.13
N ILE A 67 -5.47 1.77 16.96
CA ILE A 67 -4.85 0.87 17.93
C ILE A 67 -3.34 1.13 18.02
N VAL A 68 -2.65 1.24 16.88
CA VAL A 68 -1.20 1.52 16.84
C VAL A 68 -0.90 2.89 17.45
N ASP A 69 -1.64 3.94 17.11
CA ASP A 69 -1.44 5.27 17.69
C ASP A 69 -1.60 5.25 19.21
N SER A 70 -2.63 4.58 19.74
CA SER A 70 -2.84 4.47 21.19
C SER A 70 -1.73 3.68 21.88
N LEU A 71 -1.24 2.59 21.28
CA LEU A 71 -0.12 1.82 21.84
C LEU A 71 1.17 2.62 21.85
N VAL A 72 1.46 3.37 20.79
CA VAL A 72 2.64 4.22 20.70
C VAL A 72 2.59 5.35 21.71
N GLU A 73 1.46 6.05 21.82
CA GLU A 73 1.34 7.17 22.77
C GLU A 73 1.43 6.71 24.22
N SER A 74 0.74 5.62 24.58
CA SER A 74 0.79 5.06 25.94
C SER A 74 2.16 4.51 26.33
N ASN A 75 3.05 4.22 25.37
CA ASN A 75 4.38 3.68 25.61
C ASN A 75 5.51 4.62 25.16
N LYS A 76 5.20 5.90 24.94
CA LYS A 76 6.13 6.89 24.39
C LYS A 76 7.44 6.99 25.16
N GLU A 77 7.37 6.96 26.49
CA GLU A 77 8.57 7.00 27.35
C GLU A 77 9.47 5.78 27.20
N VAL A 78 8.87 4.59 27.09
CA VAL A 78 9.60 3.33 26.92
C VAL A 78 10.24 3.29 25.54
N LEU A 79 9.47 3.63 24.51
CA LEU A 79 9.94 3.71 23.12
C LEU A 79 11.05 4.74 22.93
N GLY A 80 11.04 5.85 23.68
CA GLY A 80 12.09 6.87 23.60
C GLY A 80 13.41 6.50 24.30
N LYS A 81 13.43 5.44 25.10
CA LYS A 81 14.62 5.02 25.89
C LYS A 81 15.17 3.67 25.46
N ILE A 82 14.33 2.80 24.90
CA ILE A 82 14.75 1.45 24.58
C ILE A 82 15.66 1.42 23.34
N PRO A 83 16.76 0.65 23.35
CA PRO A 83 17.71 0.64 22.23
C PRO A 83 17.15 0.14 20.90
N ASN A 84 16.28 -0.88 20.91
CA ASN A 84 15.81 -1.54 19.70
C ASN A 84 14.30 -1.71 19.66
N LEU A 85 13.70 -1.30 18.53
CA LEU A 85 12.30 -1.53 18.18
C LEU A 85 12.22 -2.56 17.05
N ILE A 86 11.51 -3.66 17.29
CA ILE A 86 11.15 -4.66 16.28
C ILE A 86 9.74 -4.34 15.79
N ILE A 87 9.58 -4.14 14.47
CA ILE A 87 8.27 -4.01 13.84
C ILE A 87 7.97 -5.32 13.11
N ASP A 88 7.03 -6.09 13.66
CA ASP A 88 6.61 -7.37 13.11
C ASP A 88 5.38 -7.19 12.21
N ILE A 89 5.63 -7.21 10.91
CA ILE A 89 4.62 -7.13 9.84
C ILE A 89 4.39 -8.48 9.15
N ARG A 90 4.79 -9.60 9.77
CA ARG A 90 4.55 -10.92 9.20
C ARG A 90 3.04 -11.12 9.03
N ASN A 91 2.66 -11.61 7.84
CA ASN A 91 1.27 -11.83 7.44
C ASN A 91 0.42 -10.57 7.28
N ASN A 92 1.04 -9.38 7.30
CA ASN A 92 0.35 -8.15 6.93
C ASN A 92 0.15 -8.10 5.42
N THR A 93 -1.10 -8.26 4.97
CA THR A 93 -1.46 -8.27 3.54
C THR A 93 -1.53 -6.88 2.92
N GLY A 94 -1.15 -5.84 3.67
CA GLY A 94 -1.12 -4.44 3.22
C GLY A 94 -2.26 -3.60 3.79
N GLY A 95 -2.46 -2.42 3.19
CA GLY A 95 -3.45 -1.43 3.62
C GLY A 95 -2.95 0.00 3.44
N THR A 96 -3.23 0.86 4.42
CA THR A 96 -2.82 2.26 4.45
C THR A 96 -1.49 2.46 5.17
N TRP A 97 -0.61 3.27 4.57
CA TRP A 97 0.65 3.70 5.20
C TRP A 97 0.43 4.49 6.51
N ALA A 98 -0.76 5.08 6.69
CA ALA A 98 -1.09 5.93 7.81
C ALA A 98 -0.98 5.23 9.19
N VAL A 99 -1.10 3.89 9.21
CA VAL A 99 -0.96 3.05 10.41
C VAL A 99 0.43 3.17 11.02
N TYR A 100 1.46 3.37 10.20
CA TYR A 100 2.85 3.40 10.64
C TYR A 100 3.32 4.79 11.04
N LYS A 101 2.50 5.83 10.83
CA LYS A 101 2.92 7.22 10.96
C LYS A 101 3.40 7.59 12.37
N SER A 102 2.74 7.06 13.40
CA SER A 102 3.12 7.29 14.80
C SER A 102 4.46 6.63 15.17
N LEU A 103 4.92 5.64 14.42
CA LEU A 103 6.22 4.99 14.63
C LEU A 103 7.39 5.77 14.03
N PHE A 104 7.14 6.70 13.10
CA PHE A 104 8.19 7.41 12.37
C PHE A 104 9.27 8.07 13.24
N PRO A 105 8.95 8.73 14.37
CA PRO A 105 9.96 9.32 15.24
C PRO A 105 11.00 8.32 15.79
N TYR A 106 10.68 7.03 15.80
CA TYR A 106 11.53 5.97 16.34
C TYR A 106 12.30 5.18 15.27
N ILE A 107 11.93 5.32 14.00
CA ILE A 107 12.54 4.57 12.89
C ILE A 107 13.20 5.47 11.84
N TYR A 108 12.89 6.77 11.85
CA TYR A 108 13.42 7.71 10.87
C TYR A 108 13.52 9.11 11.45
N THR A 109 14.72 9.69 11.43
CA THR A 109 15.03 11.00 12.04
C THR A 109 15.22 12.13 11.03
N ASN A 110 15.28 11.81 9.74
CA ASN A 110 15.40 12.79 8.67
C ASN A 110 14.02 13.34 8.26
N PRO A 111 13.95 14.51 7.62
CA PRO A 111 12.69 15.05 7.10
C PRO A 111 12.11 14.10 6.04
N MET A 112 10.85 13.69 6.24
CA MET A 112 10.12 12.92 5.25
C MET A 112 9.62 13.84 4.13
N VAL A 113 10.22 13.72 2.94
CA VAL A 113 9.83 14.49 1.76
C VAL A 113 8.59 13.86 1.10
N GLY A 114 7.41 14.07 1.72
CA GLY A 114 6.09 13.78 1.15
C GLY A 114 5.69 12.29 1.00
N GLY A 115 4.40 11.99 1.18
CA GLY A 115 3.82 10.68 0.88
C GLY A 115 3.72 10.42 -0.62
N GLU A 116 3.58 9.15 -1.04
CA GLU A 116 3.59 8.73 -2.45
C GLU A 116 2.68 9.55 -3.38
N GLN A 117 1.53 10.02 -2.87
CA GLN A 117 0.60 10.87 -3.63
C GLN A 117 1.22 12.22 -4.01
N MET A 118 2.06 12.79 -3.15
CA MET A 118 2.79 14.02 -3.47
C MET A 118 3.88 13.80 -4.52
N ARG A 119 4.50 12.61 -4.57
CA ARG A 119 5.45 12.26 -5.63
C ARG A 119 4.78 12.07 -6.99
N LYS A 120 3.55 11.55 -7.05
CA LYS A 120 2.78 11.49 -8.31
C LYS A 120 2.45 12.88 -8.88
N CYS A 121 2.45 13.90 -8.03
CA CYS A 121 2.24 15.29 -8.41
C CYS A 121 3.55 16.09 -8.49
N SER A 122 4.72 15.46 -8.36
CA SER A 122 5.98 16.18 -8.52
C SER A 122 6.20 16.53 -9.98
N ASN A 123 6.89 17.64 -10.24
CA ASN A 123 7.23 18.05 -11.60
C ASN A 123 7.99 16.94 -12.33
N ASP A 124 8.95 16.29 -11.67
CA ASP A 124 9.73 15.19 -12.25
C ASP A 124 8.85 14.01 -12.68
N PHE A 125 7.87 13.63 -11.85
CA PHE A 125 6.95 12.56 -12.20
C PHE A 125 6.00 12.97 -13.32
N ILE A 126 5.49 14.21 -13.29
CA ILE A 126 4.63 14.77 -14.34
C ILE A 126 5.38 14.78 -15.67
N GLU A 127 6.63 15.23 -15.73
CA GLU A 127 7.44 15.25 -16.95
C GLU A 127 7.72 13.84 -17.46
N LYS A 128 8.09 12.91 -16.57
CA LYS A 128 8.28 11.50 -16.93
C LYS A 128 7.01 10.88 -17.52
N GLN A 129 5.84 11.21 -16.97
CA GLN A 129 4.55 10.74 -17.50
C GLN A 129 4.21 11.39 -18.85
N LYS A 130 4.50 12.68 -19.05
CA LYS A 130 4.34 13.36 -20.34
C LYS A 130 5.19 12.69 -21.43
N GLU A 131 6.42 12.29 -21.12
CA GLU A 131 7.28 11.56 -22.04
C GLU A 131 6.72 10.16 -22.37
N ALA A 132 6.29 9.41 -21.35
CA ALA A 132 5.68 8.10 -21.53
C ALA A 132 4.42 8.15 -22.43
N VAL A 133 3.58 9.17 -22.25
CA VAL A 133 2.39 9.41 -23.09
C VAL A 133 2.76 9.70 -24.54
N LYS A 134 3.84 10.46 -24.80
CA LYS A 134 4.32 10.71 -26.18
C LYS A 134 4.79 9.44 -26.89
N LEU A 135 5.36 8.49 -26.14
CA LEU A 135 5.90 7.24 -26.67
C LEU A 135 4.82 6.17 -26.89
N ASP A 136 3.69 6.26 -26.18
CA ASP A 136 2.58 5.32 -26.32
C ASP A 136 1.73 5.63 -27.57
N LYS A 137 1.97 4.86 -28.63
CA LYS A 137 1.25 4.96 -29.92
C LYS A 137 -0.27 4.84 -29.78
N LYS A 138 -0.76 4.07 -28.81
CA LYS A 138 -2.20 3.81 -28.62
C LYS A 138 -2.88 5.02 -27.97
N ILE A 139 -2.23 5.62 -26.96
CA ILE A 139 -2.69 6.86 -26.33
C ILE A 139 -2.63 8.01 -27.34
N GLN A 140 -1.56 8.08 -28.15
CA GLN A 140 -1.41 9.13 -29.16
C GLN A 140 -2.50 9.04 -30.24
N LEU A 141 -2.92 7.83 -30.63
CA LEU A 141 -4.02 7.61 -31.56
C LEU A 141 -5.34 8.16 -30.99
N CYS A 142 -5.63 7.88 -29.72
CA CYS A 142 -6.82 8.40 -29.03
C CYS A 142 -6.79 9.93 -28.92
N ILE A 143 -5.64 10.52 -28.58
CA ILE A 143 -5.49 11.98 -28.51
C ILE A 143 -5.76 12.63 -29.88
N ASN A 144 -5.21 12.06 -30.96
CA ASN A 144 -5.41 12.56 -32.31
C ASN A 144 -6.88 12.45 -32.76
N PHE A 145 -7.54 11.34 -32.43
CA PHE A 145 -8.97 11.16 -32.66
C PHE A 145 -9.80 12.23 -31.94
N TYR A 146 -9.54 12.48 -30.65
CA TYR A 146 -10.23 13.50 -29.88
C TYR A 146 -10.00 14.92 -30.40
N ARG A 147 -8.79 15.26 -30.83
CA ARG A 147 -8.50 16.56 -31.45
C ARG A 147 -9.30 16.76 -32.72
N LYS A 148 -9.40 15.72 -33.55
CA LYS A 148 -10.17 15.74 -34.81
C LYS A 148 -11.67 15.93 -34.55
N MET A 149 -12.21 15.35 -33.48
CA MET A 149 -13.62 15.55 -33.11
C MET A 149 -13.94 16.93 -32.53
N ARG A 150 -12.96 17.69 -32.00
CA ARG A 150 -13.19 19.06 -31.50
C ARG A 150 -13.04 20.16 -32.55
N GLN A 151 -12.61 19.81 -33.76
CA GLN A 151 -12.46 20.75 -34.88
C GLN A 151 -13.73 20.85 -35.74
N HIS A 152 -14.80 20.18 -35.33
CA HIS A 152 -16.16 20.26 -35.84
C HIS A 152 -17.09 20.67 -34.71
#